data_AF-A0A973Q2Q0-F1
#
_entry.id   AF-A0A973Q2Q0-F1
#
_cell.length_a   1.000
_cell.length_b   1.000
_cell.length_c   1.000
_cell.angle_alpha   90.00
_cell.angle_beta   90.00
_cell.angle_gamma   90.00
#
_symmetry.space_group_name_H-M   'P 1'
#
loop_
_entity.id
_entity.type
_entity.pdbx_description
1 polymer ?
#
loop_
_entity_poly.entity_id
_entity_poly.type
_entity_poly.pdbx_seq_one_letter_code
_entity_poly.pdbx_strand_id
1 'polypeptide(L)'
;MTPDEIGIFLDRASLTDSRILPDDLKEAVATTALWTVALAGIPMQFAVNAIAAHYAKSPYQVRPSDITDLWKAHIRQTAGQPDPIPDTGDPVEYRRQLAANRRAAHREPVTATAAIAAIGPAPAPACGVPELTEDDVRALRQQQDLARMLKDGNARAKKDCERRKRLVLGYEDLAERLTEPPLSYARPDCWNGGLGTDQIQDGRPNRSPSYRQLAEICAEAEQRAAEAHRPAA
;
A
#
# COMPACT_ATOMS: atom_id res chain seq x y z
N MET A 1 2.92 -1.60 16.28
CA MET A 1 2.04 -2.67 15.82
C MET A 1 2.93 -3.83 15.43
N THR A 2 2.69 -5.02 15.96
CA THR A 2 3.28 -6.26 15.42
C THR A 2 2.52 -6.67 14.15
N PRO A 3 3.05 -7.61 13.35
CA PRO A 3 2.33 -8.16 12.21
C PRO A 3 1.09 -9.00 12.57
N ASP A 4 0.86 -9.26 13.85
CA ASP A 4 -0.21 -10.10 14.37
C ASP A 4 -1.33 -9.21 14.93
N GLU A 5 -0.96 -8.07 15.53
CA GLU A 5 -1.86 -6.96 15.81
C GLU A 5 -2.50 -6.36 14.54
N ILE A 6 -1.85 -6.43 13.36
CA ILE A 6 -2.38 -5.80 12.13
C ILE A 6 -3.70 -6.42 11.66
N GLY A 7 -3.90 -7.74 11.81
CA GLY A 7 -5.13 -8.40 11.42
C GLY A 7 -6.30 -7.97 12.31
N ILE A 8 -6.07 -7.98 13.63
CA ILE A 8 -7.03 -7.51 14.64
C ILE A 8 -7.35 -6.02 14.44
N PHE A 9 -6.37 -5.22 14.04
CA PHE A 9 -6.56 -3.81 13.71
C PHE A 9 -7.39 -3.60 12.43
N LEU A 10 -7.11 -4.33 11.35
CA LEU A 10 -7.83 -4.20 10.08
C LEU A 10 -9.28 -4.71 10.16
N ASP A 11 -9.52 -5.78 10.89
CA ASP A 11 -10.86 -6.27 11.23
C ASP A 11 -11.68 -5.20 11.99
N ARG A 12 -11.11 -4.64 13.06
CA ARG A 12 -11.76 -3.54 13.80
C ARG A 12 -11.94 -2.26 12.97
N ALA A 13 -11.06 -2.02 12.01
CA ALA A 13 -11.15 -0.87 11.11
C ALA A 13 -12.24 -1.08 10.03
N SER A 14 -12.38 -2.28 9.46
CA SER A 14 -13.39 -2.57 8.44
C SER A 14 -14.83 -2.51 8.99
N LEU A 15 -15.02 -2.77 10.29
CA LEU A 15 -16.28 -2.48 11.01
C LEU A 15 -16.67 -0.98 11.02
N THR A 16 -15.70 -0.08 10.83
CA THR A 16 -15.93 1.37 10.73
C THR A 16 -16.05 1.84 9.27
N ASP A 17 -15.26 1.27 8.37
CA ASP A 17 -15.31 1.52 6.93
C ASP A 17 -14.82 0.28 6.16
N SER A 18 -15.76 -0.46 5.56
CA SER A 18 -15.46 -1.72 4.86
C SER A 18 -14.48 -1.57 3.70
N ARG A 19 -14.30 -0.34 3.16
CA ARG A 19 -13.31 -0.07 2.10
C ARG A 19 -11.86 -0.31 2.55
N ILE A 20 -11.59 -0.35 3.86
CA ILE A 20 -10.25 -0.54 4.45
C ILE A 20 -9.67 -1.93 4.16
N LEU A 21 -10.52 -2.97 4.03
CA LEU A 21 -10.12 -4.34 3.76
C LEU A 21 -11.06 -4.95 2.70
N PRO A 22 -10.62 -5.07 1.42
CA PRO A 22 -11.45 -5.58 0.33
C PRO A 22 -11.93 -7.04 0.52
N ASP A 23 -13.06 -7.39 -0.08
CA ASP A 23 -13.61 -8.76 -0.06
C ASP A 23 -12.83 -9.76 -0.93
N ASP A 24 -12.12 -9.31 -1.98
CA ASP A 24 -11.24 -10.20 -2.75
C ASP A 24 -10.00 -10.57 -1.94
N LEU A 25 -9.73 -11.87 -1.82
CA LEU A 25 -8.65 -12.40 -0.98
C LEU A 25 -7.24 -11.91 -1.42
N LYS A 26 -7.01 -11.65 -2.72
CA LYS A 26 -5.70 -11.17 -3.19
C LYS A 26 -5.54 -9.68 -2.90
N GLU A 27 -6.60 -8.89 -3.09
CA GLU A 27 -6.62 -7.48 -2.70
C GLU A 27 -6.53 -7.31 -1.17
N ALA A 28 -7.22 -8.13 -0.38
CA ALA A 28 -7.09 -8.19 1.08
C ALA A 28 -5.65 -8.52 1.53
N VAL A 29 -5.01 -9.53 0.93
CA VAL A 29 -3.61 -9.88 1.24
C VAL A 29 -2.64 -8.76 0.86
N ALA A 30 -2.79 -8.16 -0.33
CA ALA A 30 -1.97 -7.03 -0.77
C ALA A 30 -2.17 -5.78 0.11
N THR A 31 -3.41 -5.51 0.50
CA THR A 31 -3.80 -4.43 1.41
C THR A 31 -3.20 -4.66 2.79
N THR A 32 -3.38 -5.85 3.38
CA THR A 32 -2.81 -6.23 4.67
C THR A 32 -1.29 -6.08 4.68
N ALA A 33 -0.59 -6.50 3.61
CA ALA A 33 0.85 -6.31 3.49
C ALA A 33 1.25 -4.81 3.47
N LEU A 34 0.53 -3.96 2.72
CA LEU A 34 0.74 -2.52 2.69
C LEU A 34 0.54 -1.87 4.07
N TRP A 35 -0.58 -2.18 4.75
CA TRP A 35 -0.87 -1.68 6.09
C TRP A 35 0.15 -2.17 7.13
N THR A 36 0.61 -3.43 7.04
CA THR A 36 1.66 -3.98 7.93
C THR A 36 2.95 -3.19 7.83
N VAL A 37 3.43 -2.89 6.60
CA VAL A 37 4.66 -2.13 6.38
C VAL A 37 4.51 -0.68 6.84
N ALA A 38 3.35 -0.07 6.60
CA ALA A 38 3.10 1.32 6.97
C ALA A 38 2.92 1.55 8.49
N LEU A 39 2.26 0.64 9.20
CA LEU A 39 1.99 0.77 10.64
C LEU A 39 3.03 0.07 11.54
N ALA A 40 4.12 -0.44 10.97
CA ALA A 40 5.25 -0.99 11.69
C ALA A 40 5.74 -0.01 12.78
N GLY A 41 5.78 -0.47 14.04
CA GLY A 41 6.16 0.35 15.19
C GLY A 41 5.11 1.35 15.73
N ILE A 42 3.99 1.60 15.03
CA ILE A 42 2.94 2.53 15.51
C ILE A 42 2.05 1.80 16.55
N PRO A 43 1.82 2.32 17.77
CA PRO A 43 0.99 1.64 18.77
C PRO A 43 -0.45 1.42 18.29
N MET A 44 -1.04 0.24 18.53
CA MET A 44 -2.39 -0.09 18.05
C MET A 44 -3.45 0.92 18.51
N GLN A 45 -3.41 1.33 19.78
CA GLN A 45 -4.34 2.33 20.30
C GLN A 45 -4.19 3.71 19.62
N PHE A 46 -2.97 4.08 19.21
CA PHE A 46 -2.75 5.31 18.44
C PHE A 46 -3.40 5.21 17.05
N ALA A 47 -3.23 4.07 16.37
CA ALA A 47 -3.84 3.85 15.06
C ALA A 47 -5.38 3.86 15.11
N VAL A 48 -5.99 3.22 16.12
CA VAL A 48 -7.45 3.26 16.34
C VAL A 48 -7.94 4.69 16.60
N ASN A 49 -7.24 5.44 17.47
CA ASN A 49 -7.59 6.84 17.76
C ASN A 49 -7.42 7.74 16.51
N ALA A 50 -6.44 7.46 15.65
CA ALA A 50 -6.20 8.18 14.40
C ALA A 50 -7.34 7.97 13.38
N ILE A 51 -7.91 6.76 13.30
CA ILE A 51 -9.11 6.48 12.48
C ILE A 51 -10.29 7.35 12.92
N ALA A 52 -10.59 7.40 14.22
CA ALA A 52 -11.67 8.23 14.75
C ALA A 52 -11.42 9.74 14.49
N ALA A 53 -10.18 10.20 14.66
CA ALA A 53 -9.78 11.59 14.41
C ALA A 53 -9.79 11.98 12.91
N HIS A 54 -9.69 11.00 12.00
CA HIS A 54 -9.82 11.17 10.56
C HIS A 54 -11.29 11.32 10.15
N TYR A 55 -12.16 10.37 10.53
CA TYR A 55 -13.58 10.43 10.16
C TYR A 55 -14.36 11.58 10.82
N ALA A 56 -13.88 12.11 11.94
CA ALA A 56 -14.37 13.37 12.51
C ALA A 56 -14.10 14.62 11.64
N LYS A 57 -13.32 14.50 10.55
CA LYS A 57 -12.89 15.60 9.67
C LYS A 57 -13.05 15.32 8.17
N SER A 58 -13.15 14.05 7.78
CA SER A 58 -13.10 13.60 6.39
C SER A 58 -14.07 12.43 6.16
N PRO A 59 -14.97 12.49 5.14
CA PRO A 59 -15.81 11.36 4.75
C PRO A 59 -15.08 10.33 3.86
N TYR A 60 -13.86 10.65 3.41
CA TYR A 60 -13.05 9.78 2.57
C TYR A 60 -12.39 8.67 3.39
N GLN A 61 -12.20 7.52 2.76
CA GLN A 61 -11.51 6.35 3.34
C GLN A 61 -10.17 6.75 3.97
N VAL A 62 -9.93 6.29 5.20
CA VAL A 62 -8.62 6.42 5.87
C VAL A 62 -7.59 5.51 5.21
N ARG A 63 -6.40 6.05 4.91
CA ARG A 63 -5.29 5.31 4.30
C ARG A 63 -4.14 5.16 5.30
N PRO A 64 -3.22 4.21 5.09
CA PRO A 64 -2.07 4.03 5.98
C PRO A 64 -1.25 5.31 6.13
N SER A 65 -1.08 6.09 5.05
CA SER A 65 -0.39 7.38 5.02
C SER A 65 -0.88 8.30 6.14
N ASP A 66 -2.20 8.41 6.27
CA ASP A 66 -2.88 9.42 7.06
C ASP A 66 -2.62 9.16 8.56
N ILE A 67 -2.57 7.88 8.97
CA ILE A 67 -2.14 7.44 10.31
C ILE A 67 -0.62 7.66 10.50
N THR A 68 0.22 7.32 9.50
CA THR A 68 1.68 7.53 9.65
C THR A 68 2.05 9.00 9.79
N ASP A 69 1.33 9.92 9.14
CA ASP A 69 1.62 11.36 9.22
C ASP A 69 1.14 11.96 10.55
N LEU A 70 0.01 11.50 11.08
CA LEU A 70 -0.40 11.80 12.46
C LEU A 70 0.63 11.27 13.48
N TRP A 71 1.19 10.07 13.28
CA TRP A 71 2.25 9.53 14.14
C TRP A 71 3.56 10.33 14.04
N LYS A 72 4.00 10.68 12.81
CA LYS A 72 5.16 11.57 12.59
C LYS A 72 4.95 12.96 13.19
N ALA A 73 3.70 13.45 13.27
CA ALA A 73 3.39 14.72 13.94
C ALA A 73 3.45 14.56 15.47
N HIS A 74 2.85 13.51 16.02
CA HIS A 74 2.91 13.19 17.45
C HIS A 74 4.34 13.00 17.96
N ILE A 75 5.17 12.21 17.28
CA ILE A 75 6.59 12.01 17.64
C ILE A 75 7.40 13.33 17.54
N ARG A 76 7.10 14.20 16.58
CA ARG A 76 7.73 15.54 16.52
C ARG A 76 7.28 16.47 17.64
N GLN A 77 6.08 16.28 18.18
CA GLN A 77 5.59 17.03 19.35
C GLN A 77 6.22 16.51 20.64
N THR A 78 6.25 15.19 20.85
CA THR A 78 6.80 14.59 22.08
C THR A 78 8.32 14.70 22.15
N ALA A 79 9.05 14.39 21.07
CA ALA A 79 10.51 14.62 21.02
C ALA A 79 10.88 16.12 20.98
N GLY A 80 9.91 17.00 20.72
CA GLY A 80 10.05 18.45 20.82
C GLY A 80 9.75 19.03 22.21
N GLN A 81 9.15 18.23 23.11
CA GLN A 81 9.00 18.60 24.51
C GLN A 81 10.26 18.21 25.28
N PRO A 82 10.98 19.14 25.92
CA PRO A 82 11.96 18.76 26.92
C PRO A 82 11.25 18.12 28.11
N ASP A 83 11.93 17.22 28.82
CA ASP A 83 11.45 16.71 30.10
C ASP A 83 11.01 17.86 31.02
N PRO A 84 9.95 17.68 31.84
CA PRO A 84 9.47 18.70 32.76
C PRO A 84 10.57 19.03 33.76
N ILE A 85 11.23 20.17 33.51
CA ILE A 85 12.25 20.75 34.40
C ILE A 85 11.65 20.86 35.80
N PRO A 86 12.27 20.27 36.84
CA PRO A 86 11.80 20.41 38.21
C PRO A 86 11.66 21.90 38.57
N ASP A 87 10.53 22.29 39.14
CA ASP A 87 10.35 23.68 39.55
C ASP A 87 11.27 23.99 40.74
N THR A 88 12.41 24.60 40.43
CA THR A 88 13.42 25.04 41.41
C THR A 88 13.03 26.33 42.12
N GLY A 89 11.93 26.98 41.74
CA GLY A 89 11.52 28.29 42.26
C GLY A 89 12.39 29.48 41.81
N ASP A 90 13.56 29.24 41.19
CA ASP A 90 14.42 30.27 40.61
C ASP A 90 14.22 30.38 39.08
N PRO A 91 13.65 31.50 38.57
CA PRO A 91 13.51 31.74 37.14
C PRO A 91 14.84 31.83 36.37
N VAL A 92 15.99 32.05 37.03
CA VAL A 92 17.31 32.08 36.39
C VAL A 92 17.82 30.66 36.16
N GLU A 93 17.75 29.79 37.17
CA GLU A 93 18.07 28.38 37.03
C GLU A 93 17.17 27.67 36.01
N TYR A 94 15.85 27.86 36.07
CA TYR A 94 14.92 27.29 35.07
C TYR A 94 15.32 27.66 33.62
N ARG A 95 15.69 28.92 33.37
CA ARG A 95 16.18 29.38 32.05
C ARG A 95 17.52 28.76 31.66
N ARG A 96 18.41 28.49 32.62
CA ARG A 96 19.69 27.80 32.39
C ARG A 96 19.47 26.34 32.02
N GLN A 97 18.61 25.63 32.74
CA GLN A 97 18.28 24.22 32.47
C GLN A 97 17.55 24.06 31.12
N LEU A 98 16.58 24.93 30.80
CA LEU A 98 15.90 24.95 29.50
C LEU A 98 16.87 25.19 28.32
N ALA A 99 17.89 26.05 28.51
CA ALA A 99 18.93 26.27 27.52
C ALA A 99 19.91 25.08 27.38
N ALA A 100 20.10 24.28 28.44
CA ALA A 100 20.88 23.04 28.37
C ALA A 100 20.11 21.94 27.62
N ASN A 101 18.86 21.69 27.98
CA ASN A 101 18.03 20.63 27.37
C ASN A 101 17.86 20.86 25.86
N ARG A 102 17.65 22.11 25.43
CA ARG A 102 17.61 22.47 23.99
C ARG A 102 18.92 22.19 23.25
N ARG A 103 20.08 22.29 23.90
CA ARG A 103 21.39 21.96 23.30
C ARG A 103 21.62 20.44 23.26
N ALA A 104 21.11 19.70 24.24
CA ALA A 104 21.18 18.24 24.26
C ALA A 104 20.32 17.63 23.14
N ALA A 105 19.06 18.06 23.02
CA ALA A 105 18.14 17.59 21.97
C ALA A 105 18.62 17.88 20.53
N HIS A 106 19.45 18.90 20.33
CA HIS A 106 20.10 19.17 19.04
C HIS A 106 21.37 18.34 18.77
N ARG A 107 21.83 17.51 19.72
CA ARG A 107 23.12 16.82 19.66
C ARG A 107 23.04 15.30 19.52
N GLU A 108 21.89 14.69 19.84
CA GLU A 108 21.66 13.26 19.65
C GLU A 108 20.86 12.97 18.36
N PRO A 109 21.49 12.42 17.30
CA PRO A 109 20.74 11.84 16.19
C PRO A 109 20.10 10.52 16.66
N VAL A 110 18.77 10.48 16.78
CA VAL A 110 18.03 9.28 17.19
C VAL A 110 18.15 8.19 16.10
N THR A 111 19.15 7.32 16.23
CA THR A 111 19.37 6.19 15.34
C THR A 111 18.35 5.09 15.60
N ALA A 112 17.39 4.93 14.68
CA ALA A 112 16.28 3.97 14.77
C ALA A 112 16.69 2.49 14.92
N THR A 113 17.96 2.15 14.74
CA THR A 113 18.54 0.81 14.90
C THR A 113 18.41 0.24 16.32
N ALA A 114 18.41 1.07 17.36
CA ALA A 114 18.41 0.58 18.75
C ALA A 114 17.11 -0.16 19.13
N ALA A 115 15.96 0.28 18.60
CA ALA A 115 14.66 -0.33 18.88
C ALA A 115 14.51 -1.76 18.31
N ILE A 116 15.31 -2.11 17.29
CA ILE A 116 15.25 -3.41 16.62
C ILE A 116 15.94 -4.51 17.46
N ALA A 117 16.92 -4.14 18.29
CA ALA A 117 17.72 -5.09 19.07
C ALA A 117 17.07 -5.55 20.40
N ALA A 118 15.96 -4.93 20.82
CA ALA A 118 15.36 -5.16 22.13
C ALA A 118 14.34 -6.32 22.19
N ILE A 119 14.00 -6.94 21.06
CA ILE A 119 12.97 -7.98 20.98
C ILE A 119 13.61 -9.36 21.20
N GLY A 120 13.66 -9.79 22.47
CA GLY A 120 14.09 -11.15 22.86
C GLY A 120 13.03 -12.23 22.57
N PRO A 121 13.42 -13.51 22.45
CA PRO A 121 12.50 -14.61 22.12
C PRO A 121 11.69 -15.12 23.33
N ALA A 122 10.44 -15.53 23.07
CA ALA A 122 9.54 -16.19 24.03
C ALA A 122 8.72 -17.31 23.32
N PRO A 123 8.15 -18.30 24.06
CA PRO A 123 7.85 -19.62 23.48
C PRO A 123 6.38 -19.92 23.13
N ALA A 124 6.19 -20.92 22.25
CA ALA A 124 4.94 -21.62 21.89
C ALA A 124 4.68 -22.83 22.85
N PRO A 125 3.60 -23.67 22.72
CA PRO A 125 2.56 -23.82 21.68
C PRO A 125 1.11 -23.88 22.29
N ALA A 126 0.01 -24.45 21.75
CA ALA A 126 -0.25 -25.35 20.60
C ALA A 126 -1.74 -25.35 20.13
N CYS A 127 -1.98 -25.86 18.91
CA CYS A 127 -3.21 -26.45 18.33
C CYS A 127 -4.51 -25.59 18.19
N GLY A 128 -5.21 -25.62 17.04
CA GLY A 128 -4.83 -26.26 15.78
C GLY A 128 -5.92 -26.36 14.69
N VAL A 129 -5.66 -25.73 13.55
CA VAL A 129 -6.17 -25.94 12.18
C VAL A 129 -4.95 -25.68 11.25
N PRO A 130 -4.82 -26.21 10.02
CA PRO A 130 -3.71 -25.85 9.12
C PRO A 130 -3.85 -24.42 8.57
N GLU A 131 -3.65 -23.43 9.45
CA GLU A 131 -3.38 -22.03 9.12
C GLU A 131 -1.96 -21.90 8.54
N LEU A 132 -1.66 -20.80 7.83
CA LEU A 132 -0.26 -20.44 7.54
C LEU A 132 0.46 -20.24 8.88
N THR A 133 1.47 -21.06 9.17
CA THR A 133 2.14 -21.00 10.46
C THR A 133 3.01 -19.75 10.58
N GLU A 134 3.38 -19.37 11.81
CA GLU A 134 4.44 -18.39 12.01
C GLU A 134 5.72 -18.75 11.23
N ASP A 135 6.07 -20.03 11.12
CA ASP A 135 7.25 -20.47 10.39
C ASP A 135 7.09 -20.38 8.85
N ASP A 136 5.88 -20.55 8.31
CA ASP A 136 5.60 -20.25 6.89
C ASP A 136 5.71 -18.75 6.61
N VAL A 137 5.14 -17.93 7.49
CA VAL A 137 5.21 -16.46 7.40
C VAL A 137 6.65 -15.96 7.62
N ARG A 138 7.43 -16.62 8.48
CA ARG A 138 8.86 -16.38 8.74
C ARG A 138 9.71 -16.84 7.56
N ALA A 139 9.40 -17.97 6.92
CA ALA A 139 10.04 -18.41 5.68
C ALA A 139 9.78 -17.43 4.53
N LEU A 140 8.54 -16.98 4.34
CA LEU A 140 8.15 -15.96 3.36
C LEU A 140 8.78 -14.57 3.62
N ARG A 141 9.21 -14.29 4.86
CA ARG A 141 9.96 -13.08 5.25
C ARG A 141 11.48 -13.24 5.16
N GLN A 142 12.02 -14.43 5.40
CA GLN A 142 13.45 -14.75 5.24
C GLN A 142 13.81 -14.89 3.76
N GLN A 143 12.90 -15.41 2.95
CA GLN A 143 13.03 -15.49 1.50
C GLN A 143 12.86 -14.11 0.87
N GLN A 144 13.72 -13.81 -0.10
CA GLN A 144 13.52 -12.66 -1.01
C GLN A 144 12.30 -12.85 -1.94
N ASP A 145 11.58 -13.97 -1.80
CA ASP A 145 10.60 -14.45 -2.75
C ASP A 145 9.24 -13.75 -2.68
N LEU A 146 8.84 -13.15 -1.55
CA LEU A 146 7.67 -12.24 -1.55
C LEU A 146 7.96 -10.96 -2.36
N ALA A 147 9.12 -10.35 -2.15
CA ALA A 147 9.57 -9.18 -2.90
C ALA A 147 9.82 -9.52 -4.39
N ARG A 148 10.36 -10.71 -4.68
CA ARG A 148 10.48 -11.25 -6.05
C ARG A 148 9.12 -11.48 -6.67
N MET A 149 8.15 -12.09 -5.97
CA MET A 149 6.82 -12.36 -6.49
C MET A 149 6.07 -11.08 -6.86
N LEU A 150 6.13 -10.04 -6.01
CA LEU A 150 5.56 -8.73 -6.32
C LEU A 150 6.29 -8.06 -7.50
N LYS A 151 7.61 -8.13 -7.54
CA LYS A 151 8.43 -7.61 -8.66
C LYS A 151 8.14 -8.35 -9.98
N ASP A 152 7.98 -9.65 -9.93
CA ASP A 152 7.68 -10.52 -11.07
C ASP A 152 6.23 -10.34 -11.53
N GLY A 153 5.28 -10.15 -10.62
CA GLY A 153 3.90 -9.77 -10.94
C GLY A 153 3.85 -8.44 -11.68
N ASN A 154 4.52 -7.41 -11.16
CA ASN A 154 4.67 -6.11 -11.83
C ASN A 154 5.40 -6.22 -13.17
N ALA A 155 6.43 -7.07 -13.28
CA ALA A 155 7.16 -7.30 -14.54
C ALA A 155 6.33 -8.07 -15.57
N ARG A 156 5.48 -9.01 -15.16
CA ARG A 156 4.51 -9.72 -16.02
C ARG A 156 3.44 -8.73 -16.52
N ALA A 157 2.77 -8.02 -15.61
CA ALA A 157 1.78 -7.01 -15.97
C ALA A 157 2.34 -5.93 -16.92
N LYS A 158 3.57 -5.44 -16.68
CA LYS A 158 4.24 -4.53 -17.61
C LYS A 158 4.50 -5.17 -18.98
N LYS A 159 5.00 -6.41 -19.04
CA LYS A 159 5.19 -7.14 -20.30
C LYS A 159 3.88 -7.40 -21.05
N ASP A 160 2.79 -7.66 -20.33
CA ASP A 160 1.45 -7.84 -20.92
C ASP A 160 0.93 -6.53 -21.53
N CYS A 161 1.07 -5.41 -20.83
CA CYS A 161 0.73 -4.09 -21.38
C CYS A 161 1.62 -3.74 -22.59
N GLU A 162 2.94 -3.95 -22.50
CA GLU A 162 3.86 -3.75 -23.64
C GLU A 162 3.54 -4.68 -24.82
N ARG A 163 3.07 -5.92 -24.57
CA ARG A 163 2.57 -6.82 -25.61
C ARG A 163 1.33 -6.23 -26.28
N ARG A 164 0.25 -5.96 -25.51
CA ARG A 164 -1.01 -5.41 -26.06
C ARG A 164 -0.78 -4.12 -26.83
N LYS A 165 0.01 -3.19 -26.29
CA LYS A 165 0.39 -1.95 -26.97
C LYS A 165 1.07 -2.21 -28.30
N ARG A 166 2.12 -3.06 -28.34
CA ARG A 166 2.84 -3.39 -29.58
C ARG A 166 1.94 -4.08 -30.61
N LEU A 167 1.01 -4.90 -30.13
CA LEU A 167 0.14 -5.72 -30.97
C LEU A 167 -0.99 -4.88 -31.60
N VAL A 168 -1.63 -4.00 -30.83
CA VAL A 168 -2.61 -3.02 -31.35
C VAL A 168 -1.94 -2.01 -32.28
N LEU A 169 -0.79 -1.43 -31.90
CA LEU A 169 -0.04 -0.49 -32.75
C LEU A 169 0.62 -1.17 -33.98
N GLY A 170 0.48 -2.49 -34.14
CA GLY A 170 0.83 -3.20 -35.37
C GLY A 170 -0.27 -3.15 -36.45
N TYR A 171 -1.46 -2.66 -36.12
CA TYR A 171 -2.61 -2.50 -37.03
C TYR A 171 -3.05 -1.04 -37.01
N GLU A 172 -2.87 -0.34 -38.14
CA GLU A 172 -3.10 1.11 -38.25
C GLU A 172 -4.53 1.52 -37.90
N ASP A 173 -5.52 0.77 -38.38
CA ASP A 173 -6.95 0.98 -38.11
C ASP A 173 -7.33 0.74 -36.63
N LEU A 174 -6.66 -0.20 -35.95
CA LEU A 174 -6.85 -0.43 -34.52
C LEU A 174 -6.13 0.61 -33.66
N ALA A 175 -5.05 1.20 -34.19
CA ALA A 175 -4.37 2.33 -33.57
C ALA A 175 -5.20 3.63 -33.69
N GLU A 176 -5.80 3.92 -34.85
CA GLU A 176 -6.68 5.08 -35.06
C GLU A 176 -7.87 5.08 -34.08
N ARG A 177 -8.51 3.93 -33.86
CA ARG A 177 -9.61 3.72 -32.90
C ARG A 177 -9.27 4.07 -31.44
N LEU A 178 -8.00 4.20 -31.07
CA LEU A 178 -7.59 4.71 -29.75
C LEU A 178 -7.80 6.23 -29.62
N THR A 179 -7.79 6.97 -30.73
CA THR A 179 -8.01 8.43 -30.76
C THR A 179 -9.48 8.83 -30.83
N GLU A 180 -10.35 7.89 -31.18
CA GLU A 180 -11.80 8.08 -31.24
C GLU A 180 -12.43 8.16 -29.83
N PRO A 181 -13.52 8.91 -29.63
CA PRO A 181 -14.36 8.76 -28.44
C PRO A 181 -14.94 7.33 -28.34
N PRO A 182 -15.16 6.77 -27.14
CA PRO A 182 -14.94 7.31 -25.79
C PRO A 182 -13.50 7.25 -25.24
N LEU A 183 -12.47 6.93 -26.03
CA LEU A 183 -11.08 6.88 -25.54
C LEU A 183 -10.33 8.19 -25.69
N SER A 184 -10.42 8.82 -26.86
CA SER A 184 -9.89 10.18 -27.12
C SER A 184 -8.42 10.38 -26.73
N TYR A 185 -7.57 9.36 -26.89
CA TYR A 185 -6.14 9.54 -26.68
C TYR A 185 -5.57 10.50 -27.72
N ALA A 186 -4.78 11.49 -27.28
CA ALA A 186 -4.23 12.54 -28.15
C ALA A 186 -3.39 12.01 -29.34
N ARG A 187 -2.84 10.80 -29.20
CA ARG A 187 -2.24 9.97 -30.25
C ARG A 187 -2.33 8.49 -29.84
N PRO A 188 -2.28 7.52 -30.77
CA PRO A 188 -2.32 6.09 -30.42
C PRO A 188 -1.15 5.66 -29.51
N ASP A 189 0.04 6.22 -29.71
CA ASP A 189 1.23 5.89 -28.94
C ASP A 189 1.20 6.42 -27.49
N CYS A 190 0.25 7.28 -27.12
CA CYS A 190 0.06 7.74 -25.75
C CYS A 190 -0.61 6.68 -24.85
N TRP A 191 -1.35 5.71 -25.41
CA TRP A 191 -1.90 4.60 -24.62
C TRP A 191 -0.77 3.70 -24.11
N ASN A 192 -0.93 3.11 -22.92
CA ASN A 192 0.12 2.35 -22.23
C ASN A 192 -0.04 0.82 -22.35
N GLY A 193 -1.08 0.32 -23.02
CA GLY A 193 -1.38 -1.12 -23.12
C GLY A 193 -2.24 -1.69 -21.99
N GLY A 194 -2.65 -0.85 -21.03
CA GLY A 194 -3.54 -1.23 -19.94
C GLY A 194 -5.02 -1.12 -20.33
N LEU A 195 -5.81 -2.11 -19.91
CA LEU A 195 -7.27 -2.12 -20.07
C LEU A 195 -8.01 -1.39 -18.93
N GLY A 196 -7.41 -1.34 -17.73
CA GLY A 196 -8.13 -1.12 -16.47
C GLY A 196 -8.53 -2.45 -15.82
N THR A 197 -9.32 -2.40 -14.76
CA THR A 197 -9.90 -3.58 -14.10
C THR A 197 -11.14 -4.07 -14.85
N ASP A 198 -11.33 -5.39 -14.90
CA ASP A 198 -12.51 -6.04 -15.47
C ASP A 198 -13.76 -5.93 -14.59
N GLN A 199 -13.58 -5.53 -13.33
CA GLN A 199 -14.62 -5.22 -12.36
C GLN A 199 -14.49 -3.77 -11.86
N ILE A 200 -15.60 -3.18 -11.42
CA ILE A 200 -15.62 -1.96 -10.60
C ILE A 200 -15.59 -2.33 -9.11
N GLN A 201 -15.39 -1.34 -8.23
CA GLN A 201 -15.19 -1.52 -6.78
C GLN A 201 -16.25 -2.38 -6.06
N ASP A 202 -17.48 -2.48 -6.58
CA ASP A 202 -18.54 -3.32 -6.02
C ASP A 202 -18.53 -4.78 -6.53
N GLY A 203 -17.41 -5.26 -7.09
CA GLY A 203 -17.29 -6.59 -7.74
C GLY A 203 -18.12 -6.76 -9.03
N ARG A 204 -18.82 -5.71 -9.47
CA ARG A 204 -19.66 -5.74 -10.67
C ARG A 204 -18.77 -5.62 -11.93
N PRO A 205 -19.07 -6.33 -13.04
CA PRO A 205 -18.27 -6.20 -14.27
C PRO A 205 -18.18 -4.76 -14.78
N ASN A 206 -17.00 -4.35 -15.24
CA ASN A 206 -16.73 -3.03 -15.78
C ASN A 206 -17.48 -2.84 -17.12
N ARG A 207 -18.50 -1.99 -17.08
CA ARG A 207 -19.36 -1.65 -18.24
C ARG A 207 -19.09 -0.26 -18.79
N SER A 208 -18.00 0.40 -18.39
CA SER A 208 -17.64 1.72 -18.92
C SER A 208 -17.39 1.64 -20.44
N PRO A 209 -17.82 2.63 -21.23
CA PRO A 209 -17.62 2.61 -22.69
C PRO A 209 -16.15 2.49 -23.09
N SER A 210 -15.25 3.20 -22.39
CA SER A 210 -13.80 3.16 -22.64
C SER A 210 -13.18 1.79 -22.35
N TYR A 211 -13.59 1.09 -21.27
CA TYR A 211 -13.12 -0.28 -21.00
C TYR A 211 -13.54 -1.25 -22.11
N ARG A 212 -14.79 -1.15 -22.57
CA ARG A 212 -15.32 -1.99 -23.66
C ARG A 212 -14.56 -1.76 -24.96
N GLN A 213 -14.41 -0.51 -25.40
CA GLN A 213 -13.67 -0.18 -26.63
C GLN A 213 -12.22 -0.67 -26.57
N LEU A 214 -11.53 -0.54 -25.42
CA LEU A 214 -10.18 -1.09 -25.24
C LEU A 214 -10.15 -2.63 -25.28
N ALA A 215 -11.10 -3.30 -24.65
CA ALA A 215 -11.18 -4.76 -24.65
C ALA A 215 -11.48 -5.30 -26.06
N GLU A 216 -12.39 -4.65 -26.79
CA GLU A 216 -12.73 -4.95 -28.19
C GLU A 216 -11.52 -4.77 -29.12
N ILE A 217 -10.83 -3.61 -29.05
CA ILE A 217 -9.61 -3.34 -29.82
C ILE A 217 -8.52 -4.38 -29.52
N CYS A 218 -8.32 -4.75 -28.25
CA CYS A 218 -7.32 -5.76 -27.88
C CYS A 218 -7.69 -7.17 -28.36
N ALA A 219 -8.96 -7.58 -28.22
CA ALA A 219 -9.42 -8.90 -28.65
C ALA A 219 -9.34 -9.07 -30.17
N GLU A 220 -9.73 -8.03 -30.92
CA GLU A 220 -9.62 -8.03 -32.38
C GLU A 220 -8.15 -8.07 -32.85
N ALA A 221 -7.28 -7.30 -32.20
CA ALA A 221 -5.85 -7.35 -32.48
C ALA A 221 -5.25 -8.75 -32.19
N GLU A 222 -5.56 -9.34 -31.03
CA GLU A 222 -5.11 -10.70 -30.66
C GLU A 222 -5.69 -11.77 -31.61
N GLN A 223 -6.92 -11.61 -32.13
CA GLN A 223 -7.47 -12.46 -33.19
C GLN A 223 -6.68 -12.35 -34.50
N ARG A 224 -6.49 -11.13 -35.04
CA ARG A 224 -5.73 -10.90 -36.28
C ARG A 224 -4.30 -11.45 -36.17
N ALA A 225 -3.68 -11.34 -35.01
CA ALA A 225 -2.36 -11.90 -34.74
C ALA A 225 -2.37 -13.44 -34.75
N ALA A 226 -3.39 -14.08 -34.16
CA ALA A 226 -3.54 -15.54 -34.18
C ALA A 226 -3.83 -16.08 -35.60
N GLU A 227 -4.59 -15.34 -36.41
CA GLU A 227 -4.84 -15.68 -37.81
C GLU A 227 -3.57 -15.56 -38.67
N ALA A 228 -2.79 -14.49 -38.50
CA ALA A 228 -1.52 -14.29 -39.20
C ALA A 228 -0.43 -15.34 -38.85
N HIS A 229 -0.53 -16.01 -37.70
CA HIS A 229 0.37 -17.10 -37.30
C HIS A 229 -0.16 -18.50 -37.68
N ARG A 230 -1.34 -18.61 -38.29
CA ARG A 230 -1.86 -19.90 -38.77
C ARG A 230 -1.07 -20.31 -40.03
N PRO A 231 -0.36 -21.45 -40.03
CA PRO A 231 0.36 -21.89 -41.22
C PRO A 231 -0.64 -22.20 -42.34
N ALA A 232 -0.23 -21.92 -43.58
CA ALA A 232 -0.98 -22.36 -44.76
C ALA A 232 -1.04 -23.90 -44.78
N ALA A 233 -2.23 -24.43 -45.05
CA ALA A 233 -2.53 -25.86 -45.11
C ALA A 233 -2.53 -26.37 -46.56
#